data_AF-A0A5K7Z9P2-F1
#
_entry.id   AF-A0A5K7Z9P2-F1
#
_cell.length_a   1.000
_cell.length_b   1.000
_cell.length_c   1.000
_cell.angle_alpha   90.00
_cell.angle_beta   90.00
_cell.angle_gamma   90.00
#
_symmetry.space_group_name_H-M   'P 1'
#
loop_
_entity.id
_entity.type
_entity.pdbx_description
1 polymer ?
#
loop_
_entity_poly.entity_id
_entity_poly.type
_entity_poly.pdbx_seq_one_letter_code
_entity_poly.pdbx_strand_id
1 'polypeptide(L)'
;MGCKMTKDETVNAIPISSSSDAGTRTYFKNIIDAIAQIQQFAVMERSDYEIPQDFLTIRGELNFFSIGFGNGFVEGMVFALLLAIIMPLMHSDYLMESVALRFPLARSRTFLWMLNLLPIIIAVALCSYLSRYRIGRITKRAVDALLVGRMFSLIIKAIIIFVLLIALHNYNAVIAHGLGSALAKIHHGFGSGVFMTIVNMKEHLLITAFRILAIFTGAVATPFLTIWLVSLYRGYQRKHAERFWME
;
A
#
# COMPACT_ATOMS: atom_id res chain seq x y z
N MET A 1 -42.20 -50.05 28.49
CA MET A 1 -41.49 -49.74 27.22
C MET A 1 -41.99 -48.39 26.72
N GLY A 2 -41.11 -47.41 26.62
CA GLY A 2 -41.44 -46.03 26.24
C GLY A 2 -40.26 -45.13 26.53
N CYS A 3 -39.23 -45.20 25.68
CA CYS A 3 -37.94 -44.54 25.86
C CYS A 3 -38.04 -43.04 25.58
N LYS A 4 -37.40 -42.24 26.44
CA LYS A 4 -37.17 -40.78 26.34
C LYS A 4 -36.64 -40.40 24.96
N MET A 5 -37.24 -39.39 24.32
CA MET A 5 -36.56 -38.59 23.30
C MET A 5 -35.76 -37.49 23.99
N THR A 6 -34.44 -37.59 23.88
CA THR A 6 -33.47 -36.57 24.29
C THR A 6 -33.30 -35.53 23.18
N LYS A 7 -33.18 -34.27 23.64
CA LYS A 7 -32.88 -33.05 22.88
C LYS A 7 -31.82 -33.28 21.81
N ASP A 8 -32.17 -32.91 20.57
CA ASP A 8 -31.24 -32.80 19.46
C ASP A 8 -30.31 -31.61 19.71
N GLU A 9 -29.01 -31.88 19.67
CA GLU A 9 -27.95 -30.89 19.86
C GLU A 9 -27.95 -29.93 18.67
N THR A 10 -27.97 -28.64 19.00
CA THR A 10 -27.70 -27.54 18.09
C THR A 10 -26.32 -27.69 17.47
N VAL A 11 -26.25 -28.34 16.32
CA VAL A 11 -25.14 -28.20 15.38
C VAL A 11 -25.14 -26.74 14.94
N ASN A 12 -24.22 -25.96 15.52
CA ASN A 12 -23.87 -24.64 15.03
C ASN A 12 -23.19 -24.79 13.65
N ALA A 13 -23.98 -25.12 12.64
CA ALA A 13 -23.61 -24.94 11.25
C ALA A 13 -23.49 -23.43 11.04
N ILE A 14 -22.27 -22.96 10.85
CA ILE A 14 -22.02 -21.64 10.27
C ILE A 14 -22.81 -21.62 8.97
N PRO A 15 -23.75 -20.67 8.75
CA PRO A 15 -24.46 -20.60 7.49
C PRO A 15 -23.44 -20.26 6.40
N ILE A 16 -23.01 -21.28 5.66
CA ILE A 16 -22.49 -21.10 4.31
C ILE A 16 -23.68 -20.55 3.56
N SER A 17 -23.68 -19.23 3.32
CA SER A 17 -24.57 -18.62 2.35
C SER A 17 -24.39 -19.39 1.04
N SER A 18 -25.29 -20.31 0.76
CA SER A 18 -25.47 -20.97 -0.52
C SER A 18 -25.99 -19.94 -1.51
N SER A 19 -25.11 -18.99 -1.87
CA SER A 19 -25.23 -18.25 -3.10
C SER A 19 -24.88 -19.26 -4.19
N SER A 20 -25.86 -19.58 -5.00
CA SER A 20 -25.80 -20.38 -6.22
C SER A 20 -24.85 -19.75 -7.24
N ASP A 21 -23.55 -19.83 -6.99
CA ASP A 21 -22.43 -19.50 -7.87
C ASP A 21 -21.29 -20.53 -7.67
N ALA A 22 -21.67 -21.80 -7.57
CA ALA A 22 -20.77 -22.94 -7.61
C ALA A 22 -20.25 -23.12 -9.05
N GLY A 23 -19.38 -22.20 -9.47
CA GLY A 23 -18.85 -22.17 -10.83
C GLY A 23 -18.29 -20.80 -11.21
N THR A 24 -17.02 -20.56 -10.87
CA THR A 24 -16.15 -19.70 -11.70
C THR A 24 -16.44 -18.19 -11.70
N ARG A 25 -16.60 -17.48 -10.58
CA ARG A 25 -16.56 -15.99 -10.61
C ARG A 25 -16.39 -15.24 -9.27
N THR A 26 -15.43 -15.61 -8.43
CA THR A 26 -15.03 -14.72 -7.32
C THR A 26 -14.10 -13.61 -7.83
N TYR A 27 -14.69 -12.59 -8.45
CA TYR A 27 -14.03 -11.30 -8.69
C TYR A 27 -14.04 -10.50 -7.38
N PHE A 28 -12.92 -10.45 -6.67
CA PHE A 28 -12.83 -9.60 -5.48
C PHE A 28 -12.81 -8.12 -5.91
N LYS A 29 -13.70 -7.31 -5.33
CA LYS A 29 -13.80 -5.89 -5.68
C LYS A 29 -12.78 -5.04 -4.95
N ASN A 30 -12.38 -5.42 -3.73
CA ASN A 30 -11.54 -4.60 -2.86
C ASN A 30 -10.41 -5.40 -2.19
N ILE A 31 -9.37 -4.69 -1.75
CA ILE A 31 -8.27 -5.27 -0.99
C ILE A 31 -8.72 -5.91 0.34
N ILE A 32 -9.75 -5.36 0.98
CA ILE A 32 -10.30 -5.88 2.23
C ILE A 32 -10.91 -7.27 2.00
N ASP A 33 -11.66 -7.45 0.91
CA ASP A 33 -12.24 -8.74 0.55
C ASP A 33 -11.15 -9.79 0.28
N ALA A 34 -10.08 -9.38 -0.41
CA ALA A 34 -8.93 -10.24 -0.66
C ALA A 34 -8.22 -10.66 0.64
N ILE A 35 -8.04 -9.74 1.59
CA ILE A 35 -7.43 -10.03 2.90
C ILE A 35 -8.32 -10.98 3.72
N ALA A 36 -9.63 -10.75 3.74
CA ALA A 36 -10.57 -11.60 4.48
C ALA A 36 -10.53 -13.05 3.97
N GLN A 37 -10.41 -13.26 2.66
CA GLN A 37 -10.25 -14.61 2.10
C GLN A 37 -8.91 -15.26 2.44
N ILE A 38 -7.81 -14.49 2.40
CA ILE A 38 -6.50 -14.97 2.86
C ILE A 38 -6.59 -15.43 4.33
N GLN A 39 -7.33 -14.69 5.17
CA GLN A 39 -7.56 -15.07 6.56
C GLN A 39 -8.41 -16.35 6.67
N GLN A 40 -9.47 -16.49 5.88
CA GLN A 40 -10.29 -17.70 5.85
C GLN A 40 -9.47 -18.93 5.46
N PHE A 41 -8.67 -18.84 4.39
CA PHE A 41 -7.75 -19.91 4.00
C PHE A 41 -6.73 -20.23 5.10
N ALA A 42 -6.22 -19.22 5.80
CA ALA A 42 -5.28 -19.43 6.90
C ALA A 42 -5.90 -20.12 8.12
N VAL A 43 -7.20 -19.91 8.38
CA VAL A 43 -7.93 -20.62 9.45
C VAL A 43 -8.22 -22.06 9.03
N MET A 44 -8.70 -22.28 7.80
CA MET A 44 -8.99 -23.62 7.29
C MET A 44 -7.73 -24.50 7.23
N GLU A 45 -6.59 -23.95 6.77
CA GLU A 45 -5.31 -24.66 6.74
C GLU A 45 -4.76 -24.95 8.15
N ARG A 46 -5.12 -24.17 9.18
CA ARG A 46 -4.74 -24.46 10.57
C ARG A 46 -5.59 -25.58 11.20
N SER A 47 -6.78 -25.82 10.67
CA SER A 47 -7.70 -26.86 11.13
C SER A 47 -7.45 -28.22 10.46
N ASP A 48 -6.32 -28.39 9.77
CA ASP A 48 -5.93 -29.61 9.04
C ASP A 48 -6.95 -30.10 8.00
N TYR A 49 -7.74 -29.17 7.45
CA TYR A 49 -8.64 -29.48 6.35
C TYR A 49 -7.82 -29.66 5.06
N GLU A 50 -7.90 -30.82 4.41
CA GLU A 50 -7.23 -31.08 3.14
C GLU A 50 -7.91 -30.27 2.02
N ILE A 51 -7.43 -29.04 1.80
CA ILE A 51 -7.88 -28.21 0.69
C ILE A 51 -7.12 -28.63 -0.58
N PRO A 52 -7.81 -28.99 -1.67
CA PRO A 52 -7.16 -29.29 -2.95
C PRO A 52 -6.30 -28.12 -3.41
N GLN A 53 -5.08 -28.40 -3.88
CA GLN A 53 -4.16 -27.35 -4.34
C GLN A 53 -4.69 -26.56 -5.55
N ASP A 54 -5.66 -27.12 -6.28
CA ASP A 54 -6.36 -26.49 -7.41
C ASP A 54 -7.53 -25.59 -7.00
N PHE A 55 -7.84 -25.50 -5.70
CA PHE A 55 -8.86 -24.57 -5.21
C PHE A 55 -8.48 -23.12 -5.55
N LEU A 56 -7.18 -22.80 -5.48
CA LEU A 56 -6.64 -21.54 -5.96
C LEU A 56 -6.16 -21.69 -7.40
N THR A 57 -7.10 -21.62 -8.34
CA THR A 57 -6.75 -21.60 -9.78
C THR A 57 -5.82 -20.42 -10.11
N ILE A 58 -5.06 -20.53 -11.21
CA ILE A 58 -4.21 -19.45 -11.75
C ILE A 58 -5.02 -18.14 -11.92
N ARG A 59 -6.31 -18.25 -12.23
CA ARG A 59 -7.22 -17.10 -12.34
C ARG A 59 -7.46 -16.41 -11.00
N GLY A 60 -7.53 -17.17 -9.91
CA GLY A 60 -7.59 -16.64 -8.55
C GLY A 60 -6.30 -15.91 -8.17
N GLU A 61 -5.13 -16.48 -8.46
CA GLU A 61 -3.83 -15.84 -8.24
C GLU A 61 -3.69 -14.53 -9.01
N LEU A 62 -4.05 -14.52 -10.30
CA LEU A 62 -4.07 -13.30 -11.11
C LEU A 62 -5.04 -12.25 -10.57
N ASN A 63 -6.15 -12.66 -9.96
CA ASN A 63 -7.08 -11.73 -9.33
C ASN A 63 -6.45 -11.07 -8.08
N PHE A 64 -5.84 -11.86 -7.19
CA PHE A 64 -5.08 -11.34 -6.05
C PHE A 64 -3.94 -10.41 -6.48
N PHE A 65 -3.23 -10.76 -7.55
CA PHE A 65 -2.23 -9.90 -8.18
C PHE A 65 -2.84 -8.57 -8.63
N SER A 66 -3.95 -8.60 -9.37
CA SER A 66 -4.59 -7.40 -9.92
C SER A 66 -5.06 -6.42 -8.84
N ILE A 67 -5.51 -6.95 -7.70
CA ILE A 67 -5.93 -6.14 -6.54
C ILE A 67 -4.72 -5.57 -5.82
N GLY A 68 -3.67 -6.37 -5.61
CA GLY A 68 -2.40 -5.89 -5.07
C GLY A 68 -1.84 -4.75 -5.92
N PHE A 69 -1.90 -4.91 -7.24
CA PHE A 69 -1.49 -3.91 -8.21
C PHE A 69 -2.37 -2.64 -8.15
N GLY A 70 -3.69 -2.79 -8.26
CA GLY A 70 -4.63 -1.68 -8.28
C GLY A 70 -4.58 -0.85 -6.99
N ASN A 71 -4.57 -1.51 -5.83
CA ASN A 71 -4.47 -0.82 -4.55
C ASN A 71 -3.12 -0.11 -4.37
N GLY A 72 -2.00 -0.78 -4.73
CA GLY A 72 -0.67 -0.16 -4.66
C GLY A 72 -0.51 1.03 -5.62
N PHE A 73 -1.24 1.01 -6.74
CA PHE A 73 -1.32 2.12 -7.69
C PHE A 73 -2.12 3.30 -7.14
N VAL A 74 -3.34 3.07 -6.62
CA VAL A 74 -4.20 4.14 -6.05
C VAL A 74 -3.50 4.89 -4.93
N GLU A 75 -2.91 4.18 -3.99
CA GLU A 75 -2.13 4.79 -2.91
C GLU A 75 -0.92 5.57 -3.41
N GLY A 76 -0.29 5.09 -4.48
CA GLY A 76 0.78 5.80 -5.18
C GLY A 76 0.33 7.10 -5.81
N MET A 77 -0.87 7.13 -6.39
CA MET A 77 -1.47 8.34 -6.94
C MET A 77 -1.81 9.33 -5.83
N VAL A 78 -2.33 8.86 -4.69
CA VAL A 78 -2.56 9.71 -3.52
C VAL A 78 -1.24 10.32 -3.02
N PHE A 79 -0.17 9.54 -2.94
CA PHE A 79 1.17 10.04 -2.61
C PHE A 79 1.66 11.09 -3.62
N ALA A 80 1.55 10.82 -4.92
CA ALA A 80 1.99 11.74 -5.96
C ALA A 80 1.20 13.06 -5.94
N LEU A 81 -0.11 13.00 -5.70
CA LEU A 81 -0.97 14.16 -5.57
C LEU A 81 -0.64 14.98 -4.33
N LEU A 82 -0.45 14.32 -3.18
CA LEU A 82 -0.02 14.98 -1.95
C LEU A 82 1.35 15.66 -2.14
N LEU A 83 2.31 14.96 -2.76
CA LEU A 83 3.61 15.50 -3.10
C LEU A 83 3.50 16.75 -3.98
N ALA A 84 2.66 16.72 -5.02
CA ALA A 84 2.48 17.85 -5.94
C ALA A 84 1.94 19.10 -5.23
N ILE A 85 1.16 18.95 -4.16
CA ILE A 85 0.63 20.06 -3.36
C ILE A 85 1.64 20.51 -2.29
N ILE A 86 2.25 19.54 -1.59
CA ILE A 86 3.14 19.79 -0.45
C ILE A 86 4.47 20.40 -0.91
N MET A 87 4.99 19.99 -2.07
CA MET A 87 6.29 20.46 -2.56
C MET A 87 6.34 21.98 -2.80
N PRO A 88 5.39 22.62 -3.51
CA PRO A 88 5.31 24.08 -3.59
C PRO A 88 5.12 24.74 -2.22
N LEU A 89 4.32 24.12 -1.34
CA LEU A 89 4.04 24.65 0.00
C LEU A 89 5.29 24.70 0.88
N MET A 90 6.18 23.71 0.77
CA MET A 90 7.42 23.65 1.54
C MET A 90 8.48 24.66 1.10
N HIS A 91 8.43 25.13 -0.15
CA HIS A 91 9.44 26.01 -0.76
C HIS A 91 8.97 27.45 -0.94
N SER A 92 7.71 27.76 -0.57
CA SER A 92 7.14 29.10 -0.64
C SER A 92 6.69 29.56 0.73
N ASP A 93 7.41 30.52 1.31
CA ASP A 93 7.03 31.10 2.60
C ASP A 93 5.67 31.81 2.49
N TYR A 94 5.37 32.41 1.33
CA TYR A 94 4.09 33.06 1.05
C TYR A 94 2.89 32.09 1.07
N LEU A 95 3.00 30.95 0.37
CA LEU A 95 1.95 29.94 0.37
C LEU A 95 1.83 29.26 1.74
N MET A 96 2.96 29.02 2.40
CA MET A 96 2.99 28.39 3.71
C MET A 96 2.36 29.27 4.79
N GLU A 97 2.62 30.58 4.77
CA GLU A 97 2.01 31.53 5.72
C GLU A 97 0.49 31.61 5.51
N SER A 98 0.05 31.65 4.25
CA SER A 98 -1.38 31.65 3.90
C SER A 98 -2.12 30.41 4.42
N VAL A 99 -1.50 29.23 4.31
CA VAL A 99 -2.09 27.98 4.83
C VAL A 99 -1.96 27.89 6.35
N ALA A 100 -0.86 28.38 6.94
CA ALA A 100 -0.63 28.35 8.38
C ALA A 100 -1.65 29.17 9.17
N LEU A 101 -2.22 30.23 8.58
CA LEU A 101 -3.32 30.99 9.18
C LEU A 101 -4.55 30.14 9.48
N ARG A 102 -4.83 29.13 8.63
CA ARG A 102 -5.96 28.21 8.84
C ARG A 102 -5.54 26.93 9.56
N PHE A 103 -4.32 26.46 9.34
CA PHE A 103 -3.82 25.21 9.90
C PHE A 103 -2.39 25.36 10.46
N PRO A 104 -2.22 25.58 11.77
CA PRO A 104 -0.92 25.92 12.35
C PRO A 104 0.11 24.78 12.23
N LEU A 105 -0.33 23.52 12.14
CA LEU A 105 0.57 22.37 11.95
C LEU A 105 1.27 22.38 10.57
N ALA A 106 0.67 23.03 9.55
CA ALA A 106 1.27 23.15 8.22
C ALA A 106 2.56 23.98 8.20
N ARG A 107 2.82 24.79 9.24
CA ARG A 107 4.08 25.52 9.39
C ARG A 107 5.28 24.59 9.56
N SER A 108 5.06 23.38 10.08
CA SER A 108 6.16 22.43 10.28
C SER A 108 6.42 21.61 9.02
N ARG A 109 7.57 21.86 8.37
CA ARG A 109 8.03 21.14 7.18
C ARG A 109 8.08 19.61 7.39
N THR A 110 8.46 19.18 8.59
CA THR A 110 8.52 17.76 8.97
C THR A 110 7.13 17.12 8.98
N PHE A 111 6.10 17.80 9.48
CA PHE A 111 4.74 17.28 9.50
C PHE A 111 4.18 17.08 8.09
N LEU A 112 4.37 18.07 7.21
CA LEU A 112 3.94 17.96 5.81
C LEU A 112 4.63 16.78 5.11
N TRP A 113 5.92 16.58 5.37
CA TRP A 113 6.65 15.45 4.80
C TRP A 113 6.16 14.09 5.33
N MET A 114 5.87 14.00 6.63
CA MET A 114 5.27 12.79 7.23
C MET A 114 3.85 12.52 6.72
N LEU A 115 3.06 13.58 6.51
CA LEU A 115 1.73 13.48 5.92
C LEU A 115 1.80 12.91 4.49
N ASN A 116 2.79 13.34 3.71
CA ASN A 116 3.02 12.80 2.38
C ASN A 116 3.40 11.30 2.44
N LEU A 117 4.23 10.88 3.39
CA LEU A 117 4.64 9.48 3.54
C LEU A 117 3.55 8.55 4.09
N LEU A 118 2.52 9.09 4.72
CA LEU A 118 1.48 8.33 5.41
C LEU A 118 0.83 7.22 4.57
N PRO A 119 0.45 7.44 3.28
CA PRO A 119 -0.13 6.38 2.44
C PRO A 119 0.82 5.19 2.30
N ILE A 120 2.12 5.44 2.11
CA ILE A 120 3.15 4.41 1.97
C ILE A 120 3.35 3.64 3.28
N ILE A 121 3.34 4.35 4.42
CA ILE A 121 3.52 3.72 5.74
C ILE A 121 2.37 2.76 6.04
N ILE A 122 1.12 3.20 5.86
CA ILE A 122 -0.08 2.36 6.09
C ILE A 122 -0.02 1.10 5.24
N ALA A 123 0.43 1.25 4.01
CA ALA A 123 0.62 0.18 3.08
C ALA A 123 1.67 -0.85 3.46
N VAL A 124 2.84 -0.36 3.84
CA VAL A 124 3.94 -1.21 4.30
C VAL A 124 3.51 -1.98 5.55
N ALA A 125 2.78 -1.32 6.47
CA ALA A 125 2.19 -1.96 7.64
C ALA A 125 1.19 -3.06 7.25
N LEU A 126 0.30 -2.79 6.29
CA LEU A 126 -0.66 -3.77 5.78
C LEU A 126 0.06 -4.98 5.16
N CYS A 127 1.10 -4.78 4.35
CA CYS A 127 1.88 -5.88 3.78
C CYS A 127 2.57 -6.71 4.85
N SER A 128 3.14 -6.05 5.85
CA SER A 128 3.79 -6.70 7.00
C SER A 128 2.78 -7.53 7.80
N TYR A 129 1.54 -7.06 7.92
CA TYR A 129 0.45 -7.78 8.56
C TYR A 129 0.06 -9.05 7.78
N LEU A 130 -0.11 -8.96 6.46
CA LEU A 130 -0.41 -10.13 5.62
C LEU A 130 0.68 -11.21 5.69
N SER A 131 1.95 -10.81 5.77
CA SER A 131 3.08 -11.75 5.85
C SER A 131 2.97 -12.73 7.04
N ARG A 132 2.23 -12.40 8.10
CA ARG A 132 2.05 -13.29 9.27
C ARG A 132 1.12 -14.47 8.98
N TYR A 133 0.16 -14.33 8.06
CA TYR A 133 -0.80 -15.36 7.69
C TYR A 133 -0.23 -16.41 6.72
N ARG A 134 1.05 -16.26 6.35
CA ARG A 134 1.81 -17.17 5.48
C ARG A 134 2.16 -18.50 6.21
N ILE A 135 1.17 -19.36 6.41
CA ILE A 135 1.32 -20.62 7.18
C ILE A 135 1.28 -21.84 6.26
N GLY A 136 0.19 -22.06 5.52
CA GLY A 136 0.08 -23.18 4.59
C GLY A 136 0.44 -22.85 3.14
N ARG A 137 0.15 -23.76 2.21
CA ARG A 137 0.61 -23.71 0.81
C ARG A 137 -0.26 -22.78 -0.05
N ILE A 138 -1.56 -22.78 0.17
CA ILE A 138 -2.53 -22.00 -0.61
C ILE A 138 -2.46 -20.53 -0.19
N THR A 139 -2.43 -20.29 1.12
CA THR A 139 -2.24 -18.94 1.68
C THR A 139 -0.93 -18.30 1.23
N LYS A 140 0.16 -19.09 1.15
CA LYS A 140 1.45 -18.63 0.59
C LYS A 140 1.31 -18.12 -0.83
N ARG A 141 0.69 -18.89 -1.72
CA ARG A 141 0.54 -18.49 -3.12
C ARG A 141 -0.35 -17.25 -3.27
N ALA A 142 -1.47 -17.17 -2.54
CA ALA A 142 -2.34 -16.00 -2.56
C ALA A 142 -1.66 -14.72 -2.05
N VAL A 143 -0.92 -14.82 -0.93
CA VAL A 143 -0.15 -13.70 -0.38
C VAL A 143 0.99 -13.29 -1.31
N ASP A 144 1.74 -14.25 -1.85
CA ASP A 144 2.86 -13.98 -2.76
C ASP A 144 2.35 -13.32 -4.06
N ALA A 145 1.23 -13.77 -4.63
CA ALA A 145 0.62 -13.15 -5.81
C ALA A 145 0.17 -11.70 -5.54
N LEU A 146 -0.48 -11.44 -4.40
CA LEU A 146 -0.90 -10.09 -3.98
C LEU A 146 0.31 -9.17 -3.77
N LEU A 147 1.35 -9.65 -3.07
CA LEU A 147 2.57 -8.90 -2.83
C LEU A 147 3.33 -8.59 -4.13
N VAL A 148 3.42 -9.56 -5.05
CA VAL A 148 4.06 -9.35 -6.36
C VAL A 148 3.31 -8.32 -7.20
N GLY A 149 1.97 -8.36 -7.22
CA GLY A 149 1.14 -7.33 -7.87
C GLY A 149 1.42 -5.94 -7.32
N ARG A 150 1.50 -5.84 -6.00
CA ARG A 150 1.82 -4.59 -5.32
C ARG A 150 3.23 -4.09 -5.69
N MET A 151 4.22 -4.96 -5.66
CA MET A 151 5.61 -4.64 -6.03
C MET A 151 5.69 -4.05 -7.43
N PHE A 152 4.99 -4.66 -8.39
CA PHE A 152 4.94 -4.20 -9.76
C PHE A 152 4.32 -2.78 -9.87
N SER A 153 3.25 -2.51 -9.12
CA SER A 153 2.65 -1.18 -9.06
C SER A 153 3.59 -0.12 -8.46
N LEU A 154 4.37 -0.49 -7.43
CA LEU A 154 5.36 0.39 -6.80
C LEU A 154 6.51 0.75 -7.75
N ILE A 155 7.00 -0.22 -8.50
CA ILE A 155 8.10 -0.03 -9.47
C ILE A 155 7.64 0.88 -10.61
N ILE A 156 6.48 0.57 -11.22
CA ILE A 156 5.95 1.38 -12.32
C ILE A 156 5.74 2.83 -11.89
N LYS A 157 5.12 3.06 -10.72
CA LYS A 157 4.91 4.44 -10.27
C LYS A 157 6.20 5.16 -9.88
N ALA A 158 7.19 4.45 -9.34
CA ALA A 158 8.46 5.06 -9.01
C ALA A 158 9.12 5.61 -10.28
N ILE A 159 9.07 4.85 -11.37
CA ILE A 159 9.52 5.29 -12.70
C ILE A 159 8.70 6.49 -13.18
N ILE A 160 7.36 6.42 -13.12
CA ILE A 160 6.48 7.51 -13.56
C ILE A 160 6.77 8.80 -12.78
N ILE A 161 6.81 8.76 -11.45
CA ILE A 161 7.06 9.93 -10.60
C ILE A 161 8.47 10.50 -10.85
N PHE A 162 9.46 9.63 -11.02
CA PHE A 162 10.83 10.04 -11.33
C PHE A 162 10.90 10.78 -12.68
N VAL A 163 10.30 10.21 -13.73
CA VAL A 163 10.20 10.85 -15.06
C VAL A 163 9.45 12.16 -14.99
N LEU A 164 8.33 12.22 -14.26
CA LEU A 164 7.56 13.46 -14.06
C LEU A 164 8.37 14.56 -13.38
N LEU A 165 9.16 14.22 -12.35
CA LEU A 165 10.00 15.20 -11.66
C LEU A 165 11.15 15.72 -12.52
N ILE A 166 11.76 14.86 -13.34
CA ILE A 166 12.76 15.28 -14.32
C ILE A 166 12.13 16.17 -15.39
N ALA A 167 10.95 15.81 -15.90
CA ALA A 167 10.22 16.64 -16.84
C ALA A 167 9.89 18.01 -16.22
N LEU A 168 9.43 18.05 -14.97
CA LEU A 168 9.15 19.28 -14.24
C LEU A 168 10.42 20.14 -14.07
N HIS A 169 11.58 19.52 -13.86
CA HIS A 169 12.87 20.23 -13.77
C HIS A 169 13.28 20.86 -15.11
N ASN A 170 13.13 20.11 -16.22
CA ASN A 170 13.50 20.59 -17.56
C ASN A 170 12.54 21.66 -18.09
N TYR A 171 11.24 21.49 -17.88
CA TYR A 171 10.20 22.42 -18.33
C TYR A 171 9.86 23.51 -17.32
N ASN A 172 10.66 23.65 -16.24
CA ASN A 172 10.34 24.54 -15.13
C ASN A 172 10.08 25.98 -15.57
N ALA A 173 10.88 26.51 -16.49
CA ALA A 173 10.72 27.89 -16.98
C ALA A 173 9.39 28.09 -17.72
N VAL A 174 9.01 27.15 -18.59
CA VAL A 174 7.75 27.20 -19.35
C VAL A 174 6.56 27.09 -18.39
N ILE A 175 6.64 26.17 -17.43
CA ILE A 175 5.59 25.95 -16.43
C ILE A 175 5.45 27.17 -15.51
N ALA A 176 6.57 27.77 -15.07
CA ALA A 176 6.56 28.97 -14.25
C ALA A 176 5.87 30.13 -14.99
N HIS A 177 6.22 30.38 -16.25
CA HIS A 177 5.59 31.44 -17.04
C HIS A 177 4.11 31.16 -17.33
N GLY A 178 3.76 29.91 -17.67
CA GLY A 178 2.39 29.51 -17.94
C GLY A 178 1.48 29.65 -16.72
N LEU A 179 1.87 29.07 -15.58
CA LEU A 179 1.10 29.17 -14.34
C LEU A 179 1.12 30.59 -13.77
N GLY A 180 2.28 31.25 -13.74
CA GLY A 180 2.41 32.61 -13.24
C GLY A 180 1.53 33.60 -14.01
N SER A 181 1.51 33.53 -15.35
CA SER A 181 0.66 34.40 -16.18
C SER A 181 -0.83 34.07 -16.08
N ALA A 182 -1.20 32.79 -15.95
CA ALA A 182 -2.59 32.38 -15.75
C ALA A 182 -3.13 32.88 -14.40
N LEU A 183 -2.35 32.76 -13.33
CA LEU A 183 -2.75 33.20 -11.99
C LEU A 183 -2.65 34.71 -11.78
N ALA A 184 -1.75 35.39 -12.49
CA ALA A 184 -1.67 36.86 -12.48
C ALA A 184 -2.94 37.52 -13.06
N LYS A 185 -3.66 36.84 -13.97
CA LYS A 185 -4.96 37.31 -14.49
C LYS A 185 -6.06 37.31 -13.43
N ILE A 186 -5.94 36.48 -12.40
CA ILE A 186 -6.90 36.39 -11.30
C ILE A 186 -6.52 37.37 -10.19
N HIS A 187 -5.25 37.33 -9.75
CA HIS A 187 -4.74 38.25 -8.73
C HIS A 187 -3.24 38.49 -8.93
N HIS A 188 -2.86 39.74 -9.24
CA HIS A 188 -1.47 40.10 -9.56
C HIS A 188 -0.46 39.68 -8.48
N GLY A 189 -0.79 39.86 -7.20
CA GLY A 189 0.08 39.46 -6.09
C GLY A 189 0.28 37.95 -5.99
N PHE A 190 -0.76 37.15 -6.26
CA PHE A 190 -0.71 35.69 -6.12
C PHE A 190 0.07 35.05 -7.29
N GLY A 191 -0.11 35.58 -8.51
CA GLY A 191 0.63 35.11 -9.69
C GLY A 191 2.16 35.29 -9.57
N SER A 192 2.60 36.42 -9.00
CA SER A 192 4.03 36.67 -8.75
C SER A 192 4.62 35.69 -7.71
N GLY A 193 3.85 35.39 -6.65
CA GLY A 193 4.25 34.42 -5.63
C GLY A 193 4.38 33.00 -6.17
N VAL A 194 3.44 32.56 -7.02
CA VAL A 194 3.50 31.24 -7.66
C VAL A 194 4.67 31.14 -8.65
N PHE A 195 4.92 32.18 -9.44
CA PHE A 195 6.06 32.23 -10.36
C PHE A 195 7.40 32.04 -9.61
N MET A 196 7.63 32.84 -8.56
CA MET A 196 8.85 32.74 -7.74
C MET A 196 8.97 31.37 -7.06
N THR A 197 7.84 30.82 -6.61
CA THR A 197 7.80 29.48 -5.99
C THR A 197 8.30 28.42 -6.96
N ILE A 198 7.80 28.40 -8.21
CA ILE A 198 8.16 27.39 -9.21
C ILE A 198 9.64 27.53 -9.61
N VAL A 199 10.14 28.76 -9.77
CA VAL A 199 11.56 29.00 -10.09
C VAL A 199 12.47 28.51 -8.96
N ASN A 200 12.17 28.87 -7.71
CA ASN A 200 12.96 28.45 -6.54
C ASN A 200 12.93 26.94 -6.29
N MET A 201 11.86 26.26 -6.71
CA MET A 201 11.73 24.81 -6.55
C MET A 201 12.77 24.04 -7.37
N LYS A 202 13.23 24.59 -8.51
CA LYS A 202 14.03 23.90 -9.54
C LYS A 202 15.20 23.08 -8.97
N GLU A 203 15.96 23.68 -8.07
CA GLU A 203 17.17 23.09 -7.49
C GLU A 203 16.85 21.89 -6.59
N HIS A 204 15.67 21.89 -5.98
CA HIS A 204 15.22 20.84 -5.08
C HIS A 204 14.48 19.69 -5.78
N LEU A 205 14.03 19.86 -7.03
CA LEU A 205 13.33 18.81 -7.80
C LEU A 205 14.17 17.56 -7.98
N LEU A 206 15.44 17.71 -8.37
CA LEU A 206 16.35 16.59 -8.62
C LEU A 206 16.62 15.79 -7.34
N ILE A 207 16.97 16.50 -6.25
CA ILE A 207 17.21 15.87 -4.94
C ILE A 207 15.95 15.14 -4.46
N THR A 208 14.77 15.73 -4.68
CA THR A 208 13.48 15.13 -4.31
C THR A 208 13.18 13.88 -5.13
N ALA A 209 13.51 13.87 -6.43
CA ALA A 209 13.34 12.70 -7.29
C ALA A 209 14.15 11.49 -6.80
N PHE A 210 15.42 11.69 -6.45
CA PHE A 210 16.26 10.62 -5.89
C PHE A 210 15.77 10.15 -4.52
N ARG A 211 15.32 11.06 -3.64
CA ARG A 211 14.73 10.69 -2.35
C ARG A 211 13.50 9.81 -2.51
N ILE A 212 12.61 10.16 -3.43
CA ILE A 212 11.39 9.38 -3.70
C ILE A 212 11.74 8.02 -4.27
N LEU A 213 12.71 7.93 -5.17
CA LEU A 213 13.19 6.67 -5.71
C LEU A 213 13.75 5.77 -4.59
N ALA A 214 14.51 6.33 -3.66
CA ALA A 214 15.00 5.61 -2.48
C ALA A 214 13.86 5.12 -1.56
N ILE A 215 12.85 5.97 -1.31
CA ILE A 215 11.67 5.61 -0.50
C ILE A 215 10.90 4.45 -1.15
N PHE A 216 10.62 4.51 -2.45
CA PHE A 216 9.92 3.43 -3.14
C PHE A 216 10.74 2.15 -3.20
N THR A 217 12.06 2.25 -3.38
CA THR A 217 12.97 1.09 -3.32
C THR A 217 12.92 0.44 -1.93
N GLY A 218 12.92 1.25 -0.86
CA GLY A 218 12.73 0.76 0.51
C GLY A 218 11.38 0.06 0.68
N ALA A 219 10.29 0.69 0.25
CA ALA A 219 8.93 0.13 0.33
C ALA A 219 8.78 -1.20 -0.44
N VAL A 220 9.48 -1.32 -1.57
CA VAL A 220 9.60 -2.53 -2.40
C VAL A 220 10.39 -3.62 -1.67
N ALA A 221 11.48 -3.27 -0.98
CA ALA A 221 12.27 -4.23 -0.23
C ALA A 221 11.54 -4.75 1.03
N THR A 222 10.71 -3.92 1.68
CA THR A 222 10.06 -4.26 2.95
C THR A 222 9.33 -5.61 2.97
N PRO A 223 8.42 -5.97 2.03
CA PRO A 223 7.76 -7.27 2.08
C PRO A 223 8.75 -8.45 2.05
N PHE A 224 9.83 -8.36 1.28
CA PHE A 224 10.86 -9.40 1.26
C PHE A 224 11.62 -9.49 2.57
N LEU A 225 11.98 -8.34 3.14
CA LEU A 225 12.61 -8.27 4.46
C LEU A 225 11.70 -8.85 5.54
N THR A 226 10.40 -8.56 5.49
CA THR A 226 9.44 -9.10 6.47
C THR A 226 9.29 -10.61 6.36
N ILE A 227 9.24 -11.15 5.14
CA ILE A 227 9.18 -12.61 4.91
C ILE A 227 10.45 -13.28 5.43
N TRP A 228 11.62 -12.71 5.13
CA TRP A 228 12.91 -13.22 5.59
C TRP A 228 13.02 -13.17 7.12
N LEU A 229 12.63 -12.06 7.75
CA LEU A 229 12.66 -11.88 9.20
C LEU A 229 11.72 -12.86 9.91
N VAL A 230 10.52 -13.08 9.38
CA VAL A 230 9.59 -14.10 9.90
C VAL A 230 10.17 -15.51 9.75
N SER A 231 10.84 -15.81 8.64
CA SER A 231 11.51 -17.09 8.42
C SER A 231 12.63 -17.34 9.44
N LEU A 232 13.46 -16.33 9.70
CA LEU A 232 14.51 -16.40 10.72
C LEU A 232 13.95 -16.58 12.12
N TYR A 233 12.89 -15.83 12.48
CA TYR A 233 12.26 -15.94 13.78
C TYR A 233 11.72 -17.34 14.05
N ARG A 234 11.06 -17.96 13.06
CA ARG A 234 10.59 -19.36 13.17
C ARG A 234 11.74 -20.35 13.31
N GLY A 235 12.84 -20.15 12.56
CA GLY A 235 14.04 -20.97 12.68
C GLY A 235 14.70 -20.87 14.05
N TYR A 236 14.75 -19.66 14.62
CA TYR A 236 15.27 -19.42 15.96
C TYR A 236 14.42 -20.11 17.05
N GLN A 237 13.10 -19.97 16.98
CA GLN A 237 12.17 -20.63 17.90
C GLN A 237 12.31 -22.16 17.87
N ARG A 238 12.47 -22.75 16.68
CA ARG A 238 12.65 -24.21 16.54
C ARG A 238 13.95 -24.69 17.20
N LYS A 239 15.06 -23.99 16.98
CA LYS A 239 16.36 -24.28 17.63
C LYS A 239 16.35 -24.04 19.14
N HIS A 240 15.53 -23.10 19.63
CA HIS A 240 15.35 -22.87 21.06
C HIS A 240 14.54 -24.00 21.70
N ALA A 241 13.46 -24.45 21.05
CA ALA A 241 12.68 -25.60 21.49
C ALA A 241 13.53 -26.88 21.51
N GLU A 242 14.30 -27.15 20.45
CA GLU A 242 15.18 -28.32 20.37
C GLU A 242 16.24 -28.36 21.49
N ARG A 243 16.78 -27.20 21.90
CA ARG A 243 17.72 -27.13 23.04
C ARG A 243 17.05 -27.43 24.38
N PHE A 244 15.81 -27.01 24.57
CA PHE A 244 15.06 -27.24 25.81
C PHE A 244 14.71 -28.73 26.03
N TRP A 245 14.65 -29.54 24.97
CA TRP A 245 14.39 -30.98 25.06
C TRP A 245 15.66 -31.84 25.23
N MET A 246 16.85 -31.22 25.16
CA MET A 246 18.14 -31.90 25.30
C MET A 246 18.80 -31.66 26.67
N GLU A 247 18.19 -30.84 27.52
CA GLU A 247 18.54 -30.59 28.94
C GLU A 247 17.56 -31.33 29.86
#